data_AF-A0A8U0A2E1-F1
#
_entry.id   AF-A0A8U0A2E1-F1
#
_cell.length_a   1.000
_cell.length_b   1.000
_cell.length_c   1.000
_cell.angle_alpha   90.00
_cell.angle_beta   90.00
_cell.angle_gamma   90.00
#
_symmetry.space_group_name_H-M   'P 1'
#
loop_
_entity.id
_entity.type
_entity.pdbx_description
1 polymer ?
#
loop_
_entity_poly.entity_id
_entity_poly.type
_entity_poly.pdbx_seq_one_letter_code
_entity_poly.pdbx_strand_id
1 'polypeptide(L)'
;MVEDDDRVSIKVHMPRWQKKRWVANADQLDMTQSEFVRSMVQAGRRGFGGESSEPPETGSNGATPRGNDLETRVLDVLRNSDLDYLGWEELLAGVTDDIEEQLEATLDSLQETNQIKYSGRNGGYTIQNESTN
;
A
#
# COMPACT_ATOMS: atom_id res chain seq x y z
N MET A 1 10.55 -25.26 33.95
CA MET A 1 9.70 -24.06 34.02
C MET A 1 10.35 -23.05 33.11
N VAL A 2 9.77 -22.80 31.94
CA VAL A 2 10.23 -21.72 31.05
C VAL A 2 9.34 -20.53 31.37
N GLU A 3 10.00 -19.42 31.66
CA GLU A 3 9.45 -18.21 32.29
C GLU A 3 8.42 -17.47 31.45
N ASP A 4 7.69 -16.66 32.20
CA ASP A 4 6.52 -15.84 31.89
C ASP A 4 6.49 -15.19 30.51
N ASP A 5 5.28 -15.24 29.96
CA ASP A 5 4.80 -14.67 28.71
C ASP A 5 4.82 -13.13 28.78
N ASP A 6 6.00 -12.52 28.63
CA ASP A 6 6.18 -11.05 28.69
C ASP A 6 5.67 -10.38 27.39
N ARG A 7 4.35 -10.50 27.16
CA ARG A 7 3.65 -9.94 25.99
C ARG A 7 3.14 -8.55 26.31
N VAL A 8 3.69 -7.56 25.62
CA VAL A 8 3.19 -6.17 25.68
C VAL A 8 2.02 -5.99 24.70
N SER A 9 0.90 -5.47 25.20
CA SER A 9 -0.28 -5.16 24.38
C SER A 9 -0.12 -3.81 23.69
N ILE A 10 -0.23 -3.80 22.36
CA ILE A 10 -0.17 -2.58 21.55
C ILE A 10 -1.60 -2.12 21.24
N LYS A 11 -1.89 -0.83 21.44
CA LYS A 11 -3.14 -0.19 21.01
C LYS A 11 -2.87 0.69 19.80
N VAL A 12 -3.56 0.40 18.69
CA VAL A 12 -3.47 1.18 17.45
C VAL A 12 -4.84 1.78 17.15
N HIS A 13 -4.87 3.05 16.75
CA HIS A 13 -6.07 3.71 16.27
C HIS A 13 -6.17 3.54 14.76
N MET A 14 -7.33 3.11 14.26
CA MET A 14 -7.56 2.93 12.83
C MET A 14 -9.01 3.23 12.43
N PRO A 15 -9.24 3.61 11.17
CA PRO A 15 -10.58 3.72 10.62
C PRO A 15 -11.37 2.42 10.76
N ARG A 16 -12.68 2.52 11.07
CA ARG A 16 -13.55 1.35 11.30
C ARG A 16 -13.61 0.38 10.11
N TRP A 17 -13.55 0.90 8.88
CA TRP A 17 -13.59 0.09 7.67
C TRP A 17 -12.33 -0.78 7.52
N GLN A 18 -11.18 -0.27 7.94
CA GLN A 18 -9.90 -0.98 7.86
C GLN A 18 -9.89 -2.15 8.85
N LYS A 19 -10.40 -1.94 10.07
CA LYS A 19 -10.60 -3.02 11.04
C LYS A 19 -11.51 -4.12 10.47
N LYS A 20 -12.61 -3.76 9.83
CA LYS A 20 -13.54 -4.73 9.22
C LYS A 20 -12.85 -5.58 8.14
N ARG A 21 -12.00 -4.95 7.31
CA ARG A 21 -11.21 -5.64 6.29
C ARG A 21 -10.25 -6.66 6.93
N TRP A 22 -9.58 -6.29 8.02
CA TRP A 22 -8.67 -7.19 8.73
C TRP A 22 -9.38 -8.36 9.39
N VAL A 23 -10.55 -8.14 9.99
CA VAL A 23 -11.37 -9.21 10.54
C VAL A 23 -11.74 -10.22 9.44
N ALA A 24 -12.25 -9.73 8.30
CA ALA A 24 -12.61 -10.60 7.19
C ALA A 24 -11.42 -11.41 6.65
N ASN A 25 -10.24 -10.80 6.59
CA ASN A 25 -9.01 -11.49 6.14
C ASN A 25 -8.52 -12.51 7.17
N ALA A 26 -8.64 -12.22 8.47
CA ALA A 26 -8.30 -13.15 9.53
C ALA A 26 -9.23 -14.38 9.50
N ASP A 27 -10.54 -14.15 9.33
CA ASP A 27 -11.53 -15.22 9.18
C ASP A 27 -11.23 -16.09 7.93
N GLN A 28 -10.83 -15.47 6.82
CA GLN A 28 -10.46 -16.19 5.59
C GLN A 28 -9.23 -17.09 5.78
N LEU A 29 -8.32 -16.72 6.68
CA LEU A 29 -7.09 -17.46 6.97
C LEU A 29 -7.21 -18.36 8.20
N ASP A 30 -8.40 -18.47 8.80
CA ASP A 30 -8.67 -19.19 10.06
C ASP A 30 -7.73 -18.76 11.20
N MET A 31 -7.42 -17.46 11.25
CA MET A 31 -6.51 -16.87 12.24
C MET A 31 -7.29 -16.00 13.21
N THR A 32 -6.81 -15.92 14.46
CA THR A 32 -7.27 -14.88 15.37
C THR A 32 -6.81 -13.49 14.87
N GLN A 33 -7.55 -12.44 15.22
CA GLN A 33 -7.17 -11.07 14.84
C GLN A 33 -5.75 -10.70 15.28
N SER A 34 -5.32 -11.16 16.47
CA SER A 34 -3.98 -10.90 16.99
C SER A 34 -2.90 -11.67 16.22
N GLU A 35 -3.18 -12.90 15.79
CA GLU A 35 -2.26 -13.68 14.94
C GLU A 35 -2.14 -13.08 13.54
N PHE A 36 -3.26 -12.67 12.94
CA PHE A 36 -3.27 -12.00 11.65
C PHE A 36 -2.45 -10.70 11.68
N VAL A 37 -2.64 -9.87 12.71
CA VAL A 37 -1.85 -8.63 12.90
C VAL A 37 -0.38 -8.95 13.12
N ARG A 38 -0.05 -9.98 13.90
CA ARG A 38 1.34 -10.39 14.11
C ARG A 38 2.00 -10.84 12.81
N SER A 39 1.31 -11.65 12.01
CA SER A 39 1.79 -12.11 10.69
C SER A 39 2.00 -10.94 9.72
N MET A 40 1.08 -9.97 9.70
CA MET A 40 1.21 -8.77 8.88
C MET A 40 2.40 -7.90 9.30
N VAL A 41 2.60 -7.71 10.61
CA VAL A 41 3.75 -6.95 11.15
C VAL A 41 5.06 -7.68 10.91
N GLN A 42 5.09 -9.01 11.04
CA GLN A 42 6.28 -9.82 10.74
C GLN A 42 6.61 -9.79 9.24
N ALA A 43 5.60 -9.85 8.37
CA ALA A 43 5.79 -9.71 6.92
C ALA A 43 6.26 -8.30 6.55
N GLY A 44 5.67 -7.25 7.14
CA GLY A 44 6.11 -5.87 6.96
C GLY A 44 7.53 -5.64 7.47
N ARG A 45 7.90 -6.20 8.63
CA ARG A 45 9.26 -6.13 9.16
C ARG A 45 10.28 -6.85 8.27
N ARG A 46 9.90 -7.95 7.61
CA ARG A 46 10.73 -8.60 6.58
C ARG A 46 10.93 -7.73 5.34
N GLY A 47 9.96 -6.88 5.01
CA GLY A 47 10.09 -5.85 3.96
C GLY A 47 10.99 -4.67 4.38
N PHE A 48 10.93 -4.27 5.65
CA PHE A 48 11.69 -3.14 6.22
C PHE A 48 13.13 -3.48 6.68
N GLY A 49 13.48 -4.76 6.82
CA GLY A 49 14.76 -5.18 7.40
C GLY A 49 15.26 -6.49 6.80
N GLY A 50 16.12 -6.38 5.80
CA GLY A 50 16.84 -7.52 5.26
C GLY A 50 17.81 -8.10 6.29
N GLU A 51 17.37 -9.11 7.04
CA GLU A 51 18.28 -10.09 7.64
C GLU A 51 17.71 -11.50 7.45
N SER A 52 18.51 -12.30 6.77
CA SER A 52 18.24 -13.65 6.28
C SER A 52 17.98 -14.64 7.42
N SER A 53 16.92 -15.44 7.29
CA SER A 53 16.86 -16.82 7.76
C SER A 53 15.76 -17.56 6.99
N GLU A 54 16.20 -18.25 5.94
CA GLU A 54 15.56 -19.27 5.08
C GLU A 54 14.17 -19.00 4.44
N PRO A 55 14.02 -19.25 3.13
CA PRO A 55 12.74 -19.11 2.43
C PRO A 55 11.87 -20.37 2.61
N PRO A 56 10.58 -20.26 2.93
CA PRO A 56 9.63 -21.24 2.44
C PRO A 56 9.29 -20.87 0.98
N GLU A 57 9.75 -21.73 0.08
CA GLU A 57 9.25 -21.88 -1.28
C GLU A 57 7.72 -22.05 -1.24
N THR A 58 6.97 -20.96 -1.35
CA THR A 58 5.57 -21.01 -1.79
C THR A 58 5.35 -19.87 -2.76
N GLY A 59 5.33 -20.23 -4.04
CA GLY A 59 4.97 -19.33 -5.12
C GLY A 59 3.65 -18.63 -4.83
N SER A 60 3.70 -17.32 -4.75
CA SER A 60 2.59 -16.47 -5.16
C SER A 60 3.20 -15.21 -5.72
N ASN A 61 3.22 -15.15 -7.05
CA ASN A 61 3.24 -13.91 -7.83
C ASN A 61 1.89 -13.19 -7.59
N GLY A 62 1.59 -12.89 -6.33
CA GLY A 62 0.49 -12.06 -5.92
C GLY A 62 0.99 -10.63 -5.96
N ALA A 63 0.88 -10.00 -7.13
CA ALA A 63 1.00 -8.56 -7.25
C ALA A 63 0.14 -7.91 -6.16
N THR A 64 0.78 -7.34 -5.14
CA THR A 64 0.19 -6.32 -4.28
C THR A 64 0.68 -4.97 -4.79
N PRO A 65 0.08 -4.38 -5.83
CA PRO A 65 0.24 -2.96 -6.07
C PRO A 65 -0.49 -2.25 -4.92
N ARG A 66 0.11 -1.22 -4.33
CA ARG A 66 -0.35 -0.37 -3.20
C ARG A 66 0.23 -0.64 -1.82
N GLY A 67 0.99 -1.71 -1.59
CA GLY A 67 1.58 -2.00 -0.27
C GLY A 67 3.02 -1.52 -0.11
N ASN A 68 3.88 -1.89 -1.06
CA ASN A 68 5.30 -1.56 -1.08
C ASN A 68 5.61 -0.19 -1.72
N ASP A 69 4.62 0.45 -2.36
CA ASP A 69 4.89 1.64 -3.18
C ASP A 69 5.21 2.88 -2.33
N LEU A 70 4.56 3.08 -1.17
CA LEU A 70 4.76 4.31 -0.39
C LEU A 70 6.14 4.37 0.27
N GLU A 71 6.63 3.25 0.82
CA GLU A 71 7.97 3.19 1.40
C GLU A 71 9.04 3.45 0.33
N THR A 72 8.91 2.80 -0.83
CA THR A 72 9.79 3.04 -1.98
C THR A 72 9.74 4.49 -2.42
N ARG A 73 8.55 5.09 -2.52
CA ARG A 73 8.39 6.51 -2.88
C ARG A 73 9.02 7.46 -1.88
N VAL A 74 8.81 7.24 -0.58
CA VAL A 74 9.43 8.06 0.47
C VAL A 74 10.95 7.98 0.38
N LEU A 75 11.50 6.77 0.16
CA LEU A 75 12.94 6.59 -0.01
C LEU A 75 13.45 7.23 -1.31
N ASP A 76 12.70 7.16 -2.41
CA ASP A 76 13.09 7.75 -3.68
C ASP A 76 13.06 9.28 -3.62
N VAL A 77 12.05 9.88 -2.99
CA VAL A 77 12.01 11.34 -2.74
C VAL A 77 13.22 11.78 -1.89
N LEU A 78 13.58 11.02 -0.85
CA LEU A 78 14.75 11.29 -0.02
C LEU A 78 16.09 11.06 -0.75
N ARG A 79 16.16 10.09 -1.67
CA ARG A 79 17.37 9.80 -2.45
C ARG A 79 17.60 10.80 -3.57
N ASN A 80 16.53 11.32 -4.15
CA ASN A 80 16.56 12.27 -5.26
C ASN A 80 16.64 13.72 -4.76
N SER A 81 16.45 13.99 -3.47
CA SER A 81 16.70 15.30 -2.91
C SER A 81 18.19 15.58 -2.74
N ASP A 82 18.64 16.77 -3.15
CA ASP A 82 20.02 17.25 -2.94
C ASP A 82 20.35 17.52 -1.46
N LEU A 83 19.36 17.38 -0.57
CA LEU A 83 19.47 17.63 0.86
C LEU A 83 19.60 16.30 1.63
N ASP A 84 20.41 16.31 2.69
CA ASP A 84 20.57 15.13 3.57
C ASP A 84 19.31 14.77 4.37
N TYR A 85 18.33 15.69 4.43
CA TYR A 85 17.04 15.49 5.07
C TYR A 85 15.95 16.34 4.41
N LEU A 86 14.71 15.87 4.52
CA LEU A 86 13.52 16.62 4.13
C LEU A 86 12.60 16.82 5.34
N GLY A 87 12.01 18.00 5.43
CA GLY A 87 10.93 18.27 6.36
C GLY A 87 9.64 17.54 5.97
N TRP A 88 8.68 17.48 6.89
CA TRP A 88 7.38 16.82 6.65
C TRP A 88 6.65 17.34 5.41
N GLU A 89 6.57 18.66 5.26
CA GLU A 89 5.87 19.30 4.13
C GLU A 89 6.56 19.02 2.79
N GLU A 90 7.89 18.99 2.78
CA GLU A 90 8.68 18.73 1.57
C GLU A 90 8.56 17.26 1.15
N LEU A 91 8.59 16.34 2.12
CA LEU A 91 8.39 14.92 1.87
C LEU A 91 6.96 14.64 1.38
N LEU A 92 5.96 15.28 2.00
CA LEU A 92 4.55 15.16 1.59
C LEU A 92 4.35 15.68 0.17
N ALA A 93 4.95 16.83 -0.16
CA ALA A 93 4.89 17.40 -1.50
C ALA A 93 5.51 16.45 -2.52
N GLY A 94 6.75 15.98 -2.30
CA GLY A 94 7.43 15.09 -3.23
C GLY A 94 6.71 13.75 -3.45
N VAL A 95 6.15 13.16 -2.38
CA VAL A 95 5.36 11.92 -2.50
C VAL A 95 4.04 12.17 -3.24
N THR A 96 3.40 13.31 -3.01
CA THR A 96 2.13 13.63 -3.69
C THR A 96 2.36 13.92 -5.16
N ASP A 97 3.46 14.61 -5.52
CA ASP A 97 3.85 14.89 -6.90
C ASP A 97 4.05 13.59 -7.70
N ASP A 98 4.81 12.62 -7.16
CA ASP A 98 4.96 11.29 -7.78
C ASP A 98 3.61 10.57 -7.99
N ILE A 99 2.70 10.69 -7.02
CA ILE A 99 1.35 10.12 -7.13
C ILE A 99 0.54 10.82 -8.21
N GLU A 100 0.65 12.15 -8.32
CA GLU A 100 -0.03 12.95 -9.33
C GLU A 100 0.47 12.62 -10.74
N GLU A 101 1.77 12.49 -10.95
CA GLU A 101 2.37 12.05 -12.21
C GLU A 101 1.90 10.63 -12.59
N GLN A 102 1.91 9.69 -11.64
CA GLN A 102 1.44 8.33 -11.89
C GLN A 102 -0.05 8.31 -12.24
N LEU A 103 -0.85 9.14 -11.56
CA LEU A 103 -2.28 9.28 -11.84
C LEU A 103 -2.49 9.83 -13.26
N GLU A 104 -1.78 10.87 -13.66
CA GLU A 104 -1.84 11.45 -15.00
C GLU A 104 -1.49 10.42 -16.08
N ALA A 105 -0.36 9.72 -15.94
CA ALA A 105 0.06 8.68 -16.87
C ALA A 105 -0.98 7.53 -16.98
N THR A 106 -1.60 7.17 -15.86
CA THR A 106 -2.65 6.14 -15.84
C THR A 106 -3.90 6.63 -16.57
N LEU A 107 -4.32 7.87 -16.33
CA LEU A 107 -5.48 8.48 -16.99
C LEU A 107 -5.27 8.59 -18.50
N ASP A 108 -4.07 8.95 -18.95
CA ASP A 108 -3.71 9.01 -20.36
C ASP A 108 -3.77 7.63 -21.01
N SER A 109 -3.16 6.61 -20.41
CA SER A 109 -3.22 5.23 -20.92
C SER A 109 -4.66 4.70 -21.02
N LEU A 110 -5.50 5.00 -20.03
CA LEU A 110 -6.92 4.63 -20.05
C LEU A 110 -7.73 5.39 -21.12
N GLN A 111 -7.35 6.62 -21.46
CA GLN A 111 -7.96 7.37 -22.55
C GLN A 111 -7.51 6.87 -23.92
N GLU A 112 -6.22 6.56 -24.09
CA GLU A 112 -5.68 5.96 -25.32
C GLU A 112 -6.38 4.64 -25.67
N THR A 113 -6.67 3.83 -24.65
CA THR A 113 -7.42 2.57 -24.78
C THR A 113 -8.94 2.77 -24.87
N ASN A 114 -9.42 4.01 -24.95
CA ASN A 114 -10.84 4.40 -25.01
C ASN A 114 -11.69 3.84 -23.86
N GLN A 115 -11.10 3.54 -22.70
CA GLN A 115 -11.84 3.07 -21.53
C GLN A 115 -12.45 4.23 -20.73
N ILE A 116 -11.79 5.38 -20.71
CA ILE A 116 -12.29 6.60 -20.06
C ILE A 116 -12.22 7.78 -21.04
N LYS A 117 -12.89 8.87 -20.69
CA LYS A 117 -12.85 10.14 -21.42
C LYS A 117 -12.98 11.32 -20.46
N TYR A 118 -12.20 12.36 -20.67
CA TYR A 118 -12.39 13.62 -19.95
C TYR A 118 -13.71 14.31 -20.35
N SER A 119 -14.56 14.57 -19.37
CA SER A 119 -15.81 15.34 -19.47
C SER A 119 -15.57 16.76 -18.97
N GLY A 120 -15.28 17.68 -19.90
CA GLY A 120 -15.07 19.09 -19.57
C GLY A 120 -16.28 19.78 -18.92
N ARG A 121 -17.51 19.27 -19.15
CA ARG A 121 -18.72 19.82 -18.51
C ARG A 121 -18.80 19.49 -17.02
N ASN A 122 -18.29 18.33 -16.62
CA ASN A 122 -18.34 17.87 -15.23
C ASN A 122 -17.03 18.11 -14.49
N GLY A 123 -15.98 18.57 -15.18
CA GLY A 123 -14.65 18.77 -14.60
C GLY A 123 -14.01 17.47 -14.12
N GLY A 124 -14.14 16.37 -14.88
CA GLY A 124 -13.60 15.07 -14.48
C GLY A 124 -13.73 14.01 -15.57
N TYR A 125 -13.40 12.77 -15.24
CA TYR A 125 -13.40 11.65 -16.20
C TYR A 125 -14.68 10.83 -16.11
N THR A 126 -15.18 10.37 -17.25
CA THR A 126 -16.28 9.39 -17.35
C THR A 126 -15.77 8.12 -17.99
N ILE A 127 -16.33 6.97 -17.59
CA ILE A 127 -16.11 5.70 -18.28
C ILE A 127 -16.76 5.81 -19.66
N GLN A 128 -16.04 5.43 -20.71
CA GLN A 128 -16.68 5.10 -21.98
C GLN A 128 -17.30 3.73 -21.79
N ASN A 129 -18.62 3.70 -21.56
CA ASN A 129 -19.34 2.44 -21.63
C ASN A 129 -19.05 1.86 -23.03
N GLU A 130 -18.53 0.65 -23.09
CA GLU A 130 -18.58 -0.13 -24.32
C GLU A 130 -20.04 -0.15 -24.74
N SER A 131 -20.38 0.61 -25.79
CA SER A 131 -21.69 0.57 -26.43
C SER A 131 -21.90 -0.86 -26.93
N THR A 132 -22.39 -1.72 -26.04
CA THR A 132 -22.89 -3.02 -26.41
C THR A 132 -24.27 -2.78 -26.98
N ASN A 133 -24.31 -2.86 -28.32
CA ASN A 133 -25.46 -2.97 -29.22
C ASN A 133 -26.07 -1.66 -29.74
#